data_AF-X1CNZ8-F1
#
_entry.id   AF-X1CNZ8-F1
#
_cell.length_a   1.000
_cell.length_b   1.000
_cell.length_c   1.000
_cell.angle_alpha   90.00
_cell.angle_beta   90.00
_cell.angle_gamma   90.00
#
_symmetry.space_group_name_H-M   'P 1'
#
loop_
_entity.id
_entity.type
_entity.pdbx_description
1 polymer ?
#
loop_
_entity_poly.entity_id
_entity_poly.type
_entity_poly.pdbx_seq_one_letter_code
_entity_poly.pdbx_strand_id
1 'polypeptide(L)'
;MYKKLIGILVCMLMIGSVLPNIYASENKQAFDYEKTGYFNICEDTISVTIPIGTYEIKNTKQGHEISVENLGRLLVPGKPNLPSKIFAVAIPPGAEILEVTFNAGESVMLPGTYEISPSPLPRVIG
;
A
#
# COMPACT_ATOMS: atom_id res chain seq x y z
N MET A 1 36.42 -39.91 -26.02
CA MET A 1 35.32 -38.92 -26.07
C MET A 1 35.61 -37.61 -25.29
N TYR A 2 36.87 -37.18 -25.11
CA TYR A 2 37.20 -35.91 -24.42
C TYR A 2 37.54 -34.74 -25.36
N LYS A 3 37.69 -34.99 -26.66
CA LYS A 3 38.04 -33.96 -27.65
C LYS A 3 36.88 -33.03 -28.04
N LYS A 4 35.62 -33.44 -27.78
CA LYS A 4 34.43 -32.59 -28.04
C LYS A 4 34.11 -31.62 -26.91
N LEU A 5 34.71 -31.80 -25.72
CA LEU A 5 34.41 -30.98 -24.54
C LEU A 5 35.23 -29.68 -24.49
N ILE A 6 36.35 -29.61 -25.22
CA ILE A 6 37.23 -28.44 -25.26
C ILE A 6 36.72 -27.35 -26.23
N GLY A 7 35.95 -27.73 -27.26
CA GLY A 7 35.41 -26.78 -28.24
C GLY A 7 34.30 -25.88 -27.69
N ILE A 8 33.60 -26.29 -26.64
CA ILE A 8 32.49 -25.52 -26.05
C ILE A 8 33.01 -24.46 -25.07
N LEU A 9 34.17 -24.68 -24.44
CA LEU A 9 34.75 -23.74 -23.48
C LEU A 9 35.32 -22.47 -24.15
N VAL A 10 35.67 -22.53 -25.44
CA VAL A 10 36.29 -21.41 -26.18
C VAL A 10 35.24 -20.40 -26.71
N CYS A 11 33.98 -20.81 -26.91
CA CYS A 11 32.92 -19.88 -27.31
C CYS A 11 32.43 -18.98 -26.17
N MET A 12 32.69 -19.36 -24.91
CA MET A 12 32.22 -18.61 -23.74
C MET A 12 33.13 -17.40 -23.37
N LEU A 13 34.25 -17.21 -24.08
CA LEU A 13 35.26 -16.18 -23.74
C LEU A 13 35.40 -15.06 -24.77
N MET A 14 34.59 -15.03 -25.84
CA MET A 14 34.78 -14.12 -26.99
C MET A 14 33.59 -13.17 -27.30
N ILE A 15 32.72 -12.87 -26.33
CA ILE A 15 31.76 -11.74 -26.46
C ILE A 15 32.02 -10.67 -25.38
N GLY A 16 33.14 -10.78 -24.68
CA GLY A 16 33.70 -9.66 -23.95
C GLY A 16 34.25 -8.61 -24.93
N SER A 17 33.83 -7.35 -24.73
CA SER A 17 34.33 -6.09 -25.30
C SER A 17 33.73 -5.69 -26.67
N VAL A 18 33.30 -4.45 -26.95
CA VAL A 18 33.63 -3.13 -26.39
C VAL A 18 32.59 -2.03 -26.81
N LEU A 19 32.31 -1.09 -25.87
CA LEU A 19 32.02 0.38 -25.99
C LEU A 19 30.71 0.91 -26.64
N PRO A 20 30.38 2.22 -26.45
CA PRO A 20 30.26 3.02 -25.22
C PRO A 20 28.84 3.63 -25.14
N ASN A 21 28.33 4.01 -23.97
CA ASN A 21 27.20 4.93 -23.94
C ASN A 21 27.40 5.99 -22.86
N ILE A 22 27.82 7.15 -23.35
CA ILE A 22 27.62 8.44 -22.72
C ILE A 22 26.11 8.67 -22.71
N TYR A 23 25.50 8.64 -21.53
CA TYR A 23 24.24 9.35 -21.30
C TYR A 23 24.42 10.27 -20.10
N ALA A 24 23.92 11.48 -20.31
CA ALA A 24 24.00 12.61 -19.43
C ALA A 24 23.55 12.26 -18.01
N SER A 25 24.29 12.78 -17.04
CA SER A 25 23.85 12.94 -15.66
C SER A 25 22.68 13.93 -15.64
N GLU A 26 21.45 13.42 -15.73
CA GLU A 26 20.30 14.11 -15.13
C GLU A 26 20.19 13.66 -13.69
N ASN A 27 20.60 14.56 -12.81
CA ASN A 27 20.53 14.43 -11.36
C ASN A 27 19.06 14.47 -10.93
N LYS A 28 18.32 13.37 -11.12
CA LYS A 28 17.05 13.15 -10.45
C LYS A 28 17.37 12.49 -9.12
N GLN A 29 17.51 13.34 -8.12
CA GLN A 29 17.59 12.96 -6.72
C GLN A 29 16.39 12.06 -6.41
N ALA A 30 16.63 10.75 -6.42
CA ALA A 30 15.65 9.75 -6.04
C ALA A 30 15.39 9.96 -4.55
N PHE A 31 14.28 10.63 -4.24
CA PHE A 31 13.68 10.53 -2.92
C PHE A 31 13.28 9.07 -2.75
N ASP A 32 13.97 8.38 -1.87
CA ASP A 32 13.77 6.97 -1.56
C ASP A 32 12.47 6.83 -0.74
N TYR A 33 11.34 6.87 -1.43
CA TYR A 33 10.10 6.35 -0.87
C TYR A 33 10.18 4.83 -0.99
N GLU A 34 10.04 4.13 0.13
CA GLU A 34 9.93 2.68 0.14
C GLU A 34 8.78 2.28 -0.80
N LYS A 35 9.12 1.80 -2.00
CA LYS A 35 8.17 1.36 -3.01
C LYS A 35 7.58 0.03 -2.53
N THR A 36 6.66 0.13 -1.58
CA THR A 36 5.80 -0.98 -1.21
C THR A 36 4.96 -1.33 -2.44
N GLY A 37 4.82 -2.62 -2.78
CA GLY A 37 4.17 -3.11 -4.00
C GLY A 37 2.68 -2.77 -4.16
N TYR A 38 2.18 -1.87 -3.32
CA TYR A 38 0.81 -1.37 -3.25
C TYR A 38 0.65 0.01 -3.87
N PHE A 39 1.74 0.62 -4.36
CA PHE A 39 1.74 1.97 -4.93
C PHE A 39 2.21 1.94 -6.38
N ASN A 40 1.34 2.35 -7.30
CA ASN A 40 1.63 2.41 -8.74
C ASN A 40 1.33 3.81 -9.27
N ILE A 41 2.29 4.40 -9.96
CA ILE A 41 2.12 5.64 -10.71
C ILE A 41 2.04 5.26 -12.19
N CYS A 42 0.98 5.69 -12.87
CA CYS A 42 0.86 5.59 -14.32
C CYS A 42 0.53 6.99 -14.85
N GLU A 43 1.48 7.60 -15.55
CA GLU A 43 1.38 8.97 -16.05
C GLU A 43 0.94 9.93 -14.92
N ASP A 44 -0.27 10.48 -15.04
CA ASP A 44 -0.85 11.46 -14.12
C ASP A 44 -1.77 10.83 -13.06
N THR A 45 -1.82 9.49 -12.98
CA THR A 45 -2.68 8.75 -12.06
C THR A 45 -1.88 8.02 -10.99
N ILE A 46 -2.27 8.22 -9.73
CA ILE A 46 -1.74 7.49 -8.58
C ILE A 46 -2.74 6.42 -8.16
N SER A 47 -2.31 5.16 -8.20
CA SER A 47 -3.09 4.01 -7.75
C SER A 47 -2.50 3.43 -6.47
N VAL A 48 -3.33 3.34 -5.42
CA VAL A 48 -2.93 2.82 -4.10
C VAL A 48 -3.85 1.67 -3.71
N THR A 49 -3.26 0.49 -3.50
CA THR A 49 -3.96 -0.67 -2.94
C THR A 49 -3.86 -0.63 -1.43
N ILE A 50 -4.99 -0.71 -0.73
CA ILE A 50 -5.03 -0.70 0.73
C ILE A 50 -5.27 -2.13 1.20
N PRO A 51 -4.25 -2.85 1.70
CA PRO A 51 -4.47 -4.19 2.23
C PRO A 51 -5.33 -4.09 3.50
N ILE A 52 -6.36 -4.94 3.55
CA ILE A 52 -7.19 -5.15 4.73
C ILE A 52 -6.72 -6.43 5.41
N GLY A 53 -6.39 -6.31 6.70
CA GLY A 53 -5.94 -7.45 7.49
C GLY A 53 -7.10 -8.29 8.02
N THR A 54 -6.77 -9.19 8.94
CA THR A 54 -7.78 -10.02 9.61
C THR A 54 -8.65 -9.20 10.54
N TYR A 55 -9.92 -9.61 10.69
CA TYR A 55 -10.85 -9.01 11.64
C TYR A 55 -10.99 -9.88 12.89
N GLU A 56 -11.28 -9.24 14.02
CA GLU A 56 -11.59 -9.88 15.29
C GLU A 56 -12.82 -9.22 15.91
N ILE A 57 -13.65 -10.01 16.58
CA ILE A 57 -14.84 -9.53 17.29
C ILE A 57 -14.70 -9.91 18.76
N LYS A 58 -14.69 -8.90 19.64
CA LYS A 58 -14.58 -9.07 21.09
C LYS A 58 -15.88 -8.69 21.77
N ASN A 59 -16.28 -9.48 22.76
CA ASN A 59 -17.35 -9.13 23.67
C ASN A 59 -16.81 -8.25 24.79
N THR A 60 -17.36 -7.06 24.93
CA THR A 60 -17.00 -6.08 25.96
C THR A 60 -18.20 -5.81 26.86
N LYS A 61 -17.98 -5.11 27.98
CA LYS A 61 -19.08 -4.68 28.86
C LYS A 61 -20.06 -3.71 28.19
N GLN A 62 -19.68 -3.09 27.07
CA GLN A 62 -20.46 -2.05 26.38
C GLN A 62 -21.11 -2.56 25.08
N GLY A 63 -20.95 -3.85 24.78
CA GLY A 63 -21.38 -4.47 23.53
C GLY A 63 -20.23 -5.16 22.82
N HIS A 64 -20.32 -5.25 21.50
CA HIS A 64 -19.34 -5.90 20.64
C HIS A 64 -18.35 -4.88 20.10
N GLU A 65 -17.09 -5.28 20.06
CA GLU A 65 -16.01 -4.51 19.49
C GLU A 65 -15.46 -5.25 18.27
N ILE A 66 -15.54 -4.61 17.10
CA ILE A 66 -14.94 -5.11 15.86
C ILE A 66 -13.60 -4.39 15.69
N SER A 67 -12.52 -5.15 15.53
CA SER A 67 -11.18 -4.63 15.21
C SER A 67 -10.66 -5.28 13.94
N VAL A 68 -9.87 -4.55 13.16
CA VAL A 68 -9.16 -5.06 11.98
C VAL A 68 -7.69 -4.70 12.13
N GLU A 69 -6.81 -5.63 11.77
CA GLU A 69 -5.37 -5.41 11.85
C GLU A 69 -4.94 -4.17 11.05
N ASN A 70 -4.07 -3.35 11.63
CA ASN A 70 -3.56 -2.10 11.02
C ASN A 70 -4.63 -1.04 10.71
N LEU A 71 -5.83 -1.16 11.29
CA LEU A 71 -6.89 -0.13 11.26
C LEU A 71 -7.05 0.51 12.64
N GLY A 72 -7.15 1.84 12.64
CA GLY A 72 -7.51 2.63 13.83
C GLY A 72 -9.02 2.84 13.91
N ARG A 73 -9.43 3.95 14.52
CA ARG A 73 -10.84 4.35 14.65
C ARG A 73 -11.01 5.84 14.39
N LEU A 74 -12.02 6.16 13.60
CA LEU A 74 -12.44 7.53 13.36
C LEU A 74 -13.57 7.83 14.35
N LEU A 75 -13.25 8.62 15.38
CA LEU A 75 -14.18 8.95 16.44
C LEU A 75 -15.18 9.99 15.95
N VAL A 76 -16.25 9.54 15.29
CA VAL A 76 -17.40 10.38 14.94
C VAL A 76 -18.46 10.23 16.03
N PRO A 77 -18.68 11.24 16.90
CA PRO A 77 -19.55 11.10 18.06
C PRO A 77 -20.94 10.59 17.72
N GLY A 78 -21.41 9.60 18.48
CA GLY A 78 -22.74 9.01 18.29
C GLY A 78 -22.86 8.01 17.14
N LYS A 79 -21.88 7.91 16.23
CA LYS A 79 -21.84 6.86 15.20
C LYS A 79 -21.24 5.56 15.76
N PRO A 80 -21.54 4.39 15.16
CA PRO A 80 -20.91 3.13 15.56
C PRO A 80 -19.39 3.21 15.52
N ASN A 81 -18.74 2.70 16.57
CA ASN A 81 -17.29 2.73 16.72
C ASN A 81 -16.59 1.65 15.88
N LEU A 82 -16.57 1.83 14.56
CA LEU A 82 -16.02 0.87 13.60
C LEU A 82 -14.54 1.12 13.26
N PRO A 83 -13.80 0.08 12.84
CA PRO A 83 -12.45 0.23 12.31
C PRO A 83 -12.41 1.16 11.11
N SER A 84 -11.35 1.95 11.02
CA SER A 84 -11.11 2.89 9.91
C SER A 84 -9.63 3.11 9.69
N LYS A 85 -9.23 3.41 8.45
CA LYS A 85 -7.87 3.79 8.11
C LYS A 85 -7.86 5.16 7.46
N ILE A 86 -6.98 6.02 7.94
CA ILE A 86 -6.60 7.26 7.25
C ILE A 86 -5.23 6.99 6.63
N PHE A 87 -5.07 7.37 5.37
CA PHE A 87 -3.80 7.34 4.67
C PHE A 87 -3.64 8.67 3.93
N ALA A 88 -2.39 9.05 3.71
CA ALA A 88 -2.06 10.28 3.01
C ALA A 88 -1.39 9.94 1.67
N VAL A 89 -1.73 10.70 0.64
CA VAL A 89 -1.07 10.64 -0.66
C VAL A 89 -0.43 12.01 -0.88
N ALA A 90 0.88 12.05 -1.06
CA ALA A 90 1.58 13.27 -1.37
C ALA A 90 1.33 13.65 -2.84
N ILE A 91 0.83 14.87 -3.06
CA ILE A 91 0.58 15.41 -4.39
C ILE A 91 1.71 16.37 -4.75
N PRO A 92 2.30 16.27 -5.95
CA PRO A 92 3.35 17.19 -6.39
C PRO A 92 2.90 18.66 -6.35
N PRO A 93 3.80 19.60 -6.04
CA PRO A 93 3.45 21.02 -6.04
C PRO A 93 3.01 21.47 -7.44
N GLY A 94 1.94 22.26 -7.50
CA GLY A 94 1.37 22.76 -8.76
C GLY A 94 0.49 21.76 -9.50
N ALA A 95 0.35 20.52 -9.02
CA ALA A 95 -0.63 19.58 -9.54
C ALA A 95 -2.03 19.85 -8.96
N GLU A 96 -3.06 19.66 -9.77
CA GLU A 96 -4.47 19.75 -9.36
C GLU A 96 -5.08 18.35 -9.29
N ILE A 97 -5.90 18.10 -8.26
CA ILE A 97 -6.62 16.83 -8.12
C ILE A 97 -7.92 16.95 -8.91
N LEU A 98 -8.00 16.25 -10.05
CA LEU A 98 -9.19 16.23 -10.88
C LEU A 98 -10.27 15.29 -10.33
N GLU A 99 -9.87 14.11 -9.85
CA GLU A 99 -10.79 13.06 -9.43
C GLU A 99 -10.16 12.14 -8.37
N VAL A 100 -11.00 11.63 -7.47
CA VAL A 100 -10.66 10.55 -6.55
C VAL A 100 -11.71 9.45 -6.67
N THR A 101 -11.32 8.31 -7.24
CA THR A 101 -12.16 7.11 -7.31
C THR A 101 -11.63 6.04 -6.38
N PHE A 102 -12.51 5.21 -5.82
CA PHE A 102 -12.12 4.04 -5.05
C PHE A 102 -12.94 2.81 -5.46
N ASN A 103 -12.33 1.64 -5.33
CA ASN A 103 -13.01 0.36 -5.48
C ASN A 103 -12.82 -0.44 -4.18
N ALA A 104 -13.92 -0.79 -3.52
CA ALA A 104 -13.90 -1.51 -2.24
C ALA A 104 -13.64 -3.02 -2.40
N GLY A 105 -13.60 -3.54 -3.63
CA GLY A 105 -13.44 -4.96 -3.91
C GLY A 105 -14.62 -5.79 -3.41
N GLU A 106 -14.33 -7.01 -2.96
CA GLU A 106 -15.32 -7.92 -2.40
C GLU A 106 -15.62 -7.57 -0.93
N SER A 107 -16.90 -7.54 -0.58
CA SER A 107 -17.34 -7.36 0.80
C SER A 107 -17.48 -8.71 1.52
N VAL A 108 -17.05 -8.77 2.78
CA VAL A 108 -17.29 -9.92 3.65
C VAL A 108 -18.48 -9.64 4.56
N MET A 109 -19.45 -10.56 4.59
CA MET A 109 -20.54 -10.51 5.57
C MET A 109 -20.10 -11.12 6.90
N LEU A 110 -20.22 -10.34 7.98
CA LEU A 110 -20.03 -10.85 9.33
C LEU A 110 -21.32 -11.53 9.83
N PRO A 111 -21.27 -12.81 10.26
CA PRO A 111 -22.48 -13.55 10.60
C PRO A 111 -23.04 -13.13 11.96
N GLY A 112 -24.33 -12.74 11.98
CA GLY A 112 -25.06 -12.48 13.22
C GLY A 112 -25.49 -11.02 13.38
N THR A 113 -25.73 -10.61 14.62
CA THR A 113 -26.14 -9.24 14.97
C THR A 113 -25.23 -8.74 16.07
N TYR A 114 -24.67 -7.55 15.89
CA TYR A 114 -23.69 -6.96 16.80
C TYR A 114 -24.17 -5.62 17.32
N GLU A 115 -24.22 -5.50 18.64
CA GLU A 115 -24.42 -4.23 19.33
C GLU A 115 -23.09 -3.48 19.39
N ILE A 116 -22.87 -2.53 18.48
CA ILE A 116 -21.64 -1.72 18.46
C ILE A 116 -21.88 -0.43 19.25
N SER A 117 -21.07 -0.19 20.28
CA SER A 117 -21.16 1.03 21.06
C SER A 117 -20.87 2.27 20.19
N PRO A 118 -21.53 3.40 20.43
CA PRO A 118 -21.22 4.64 19.71
C PRO A 118 -19.84 5.16 20.09
N SER A 119 -19.15 5.82 19.15
CA SER A 119 -17.89 6.51 19.42
C SER A 119 -18.12 7.66 20.43
N PRO A 120 -17.24 7.81 21.44
CA PRO A 120 -17.34 8.86 22.44
C PRO A 120 -17.01 10.24 21.85
N LEU A 121 -17.40 11.29 22.57
CA LEU A 121 -16.97 12.66 22.28
C LEU A 121 -15.44 12.77 22.44
N PRO A 122 -14.72 13.40 21.50
CA PRO A 122 -13.32 13.76 21.68
C PRO A 122 -13.17 14.55 22.98
N ARG A 123 -12.29 14.08 23.87
CA ARG A 123 -11.95 14.84 25.07
C ARG A 123 -10.83 15.80 24.70
N VAL A 124 -11.04 17.10 24.93
CA VAL A 124 -9.94 18.07 24.91
C VAL A 124 -9.14 17.83 26.18
N ILE A 125 -7.85 17.49 26.03
CA ILE A 125 -6.91 17.56 27.15
C ILE A 125 -6.43 19.01 27.16
N GLY A 126 -6.94 19.79 28.11
CA GLY A 126 -6.48 21.14 28.42
C GLY A 126 -5.49 21.14 29.57
#